data_AF-A0A9D7GCV9-F1
#
_entry.id   AF-A0A9D7GCV9-F1
#
_cell.length_a   1.000
_cell.length_b   1.000
_cell.length_c   1.000
_cell.angle_alpha   90.00
_cell.angle_beta   90.00
_cell.angle_gamma   90.00
#
_symmetry.space_group_name_H-M   'P 1'
#
loop_
_entity.id
_entity.type
_entity.pdbx_description
1 polymer ?
#
loop_
_entity_poly.entity_id
_entity_poly.type
_entity_poly.pdbx_seq_one_letter_code
_entity_poly.pdbx_strand_id
1 'polypeptide(L)' 'MSNAYQVIGTNAGAPFTLKVHRGDGMALLAMDWRAGRPPKDFVGFAIECESPARASSRPSANRIQFDGPPSA' A
#
# COMPACT_ATOMS: atom_id res chain seq x y z
N MET A 1 -13.89 -2.60 18.29
CA MET A 1 -13.61 -1.15 18.43
C MET A 1 -12.96 -0.68 17.15
N SER A 2 -13.62 0.17 16.35
CA SER A 2 -12.97 0.80 15.21
C SER A 2 -11.97 1.81 15.75
N ASN A 3 -10.67 1.56 15.55
CA ASN A 3 -9.65 2.55 15.87
C ASN A 3 -9.92 3.74 14.93
N ALA A 4 -10.37 4.89 15.44
CA ALA A 4 -10.84 6.04 14.65
C ALA A 4 -9.82 6.59 13.64
N TYR A 5 -8.58 6.11 13.75
CA TYR A 5 -7.43 6.48 12.94
C TYR A 5 -7.05 5.42 11.91
N GLN A 6 -7.80 4.32 11.80
CA GLN A 6 -7.49 3.23 10.88
C GLN A 6 -8.66 2.91 9.95
N VAL A 7 -8.35 2.78 8.66
CA VAL A 7 -9.29 2.32 7.63
C VAL A 7 -8.70 1.13 6.91
N ILE A 8 -9.54 0.13 6.62
CA ILE A 8 -9.19 -1.08 5.88
C ILE A 8 -9.92 -1.06 4.54
N GLY A 9 -9.20 -1.33 3.45
CA GLY A 9 -9.78 -1.43 2.11
C GLY A 9 -10.82 -2.55 2.03
N THR A 10 -11.93 -2.26 1.35
CA THR A 10 -13.11 -3.13 1.29
C THR A 10 -13.25 -3.89 -0.04
N ASN A 11 -12.29 -3.76 -0.96
CA ASN A 11 -12.31 -4.48 -2.23
C ASN A 11 -12.10 -5.99 -2.01
N ALA A 12 -13.16 -6.77 -2.20
CA ALA A 12 -13.15 -8.23 -2.06
C ALA A 12 -12.33 -8.93 -3.15
N GLY A 13 -12.19 -8.32 -4.34
CA GLY A 13 -11.39 -8.86 -5.45
C GLY A 13 -9.89 -8.61 -5.30
N ALA A 14 -9.46 -7.79 -4.35
CA ALA A 14 -8.05 -7.54 -4.12
C ALA A 14 -7.40 -8.74 -3.38
N PRO A 15 -6.29 -9.31 -3.89
CA PRO A 15 -5.61 -10.45 -3.26
C PRO A 15 -4.85 -10.05 -1.97
N PHE A 16 -4.79 -8.75 -1.69
CA PHE A 16 -4.22 -8.17 -0.48
C PHE A 16 -5.25 -7.33 0.27
N THR A 17 -4.93 -7.02 1.52
CA THR A 17 -5.62 -6.04 2.35
C THR A 17 -4.74 -4.80 2.43
N LEU A 18 -5.27 -3.64 2.04
CA LEU A 18 -4.63 -2.36 2.26
C LEU A 18 -5.20 -1.72 3.53
N LYS A 19 -4.33 -1.29 4.45
CA LYS A 19 -4.69 -0.57 5.67
C LYS A 19 -4.01 0.78 5.67
N VAL A 20 -4.75 1.81 6.04
CA VAL A 20 -4.24 3.16 6.27
C VAL A 20 -4.39 3.49 7.75
N HIS A 21 -3.32 3.95 8.38
CA HIS A 21 -3.36 4.52 9.72
C HIS A 21 -2.98 6.00 9.68
N ARG A 22 -3.88 6.89 10.11
CA ARG A 22 -3.68 8.35 10.15
C ARG A 22 -3.06 8.77 11.47
N GLY A 23 -1.78 9.10 11.45
CA GLY A 23 -1.12 9.82 12.54
C GLY A 23 -1.32 11.33 12.44
N ASP A 24 -0.63 12.08 13.29
CA ASP A 24 -0.83 13.53 13.40
C ASP A 24 -0.19 14.33 12.25
N GLY A 25 0.80 13.76 11.55
CA GLY A 25 1.45 14.41 10.41
C GLY A 25 1.79 13.49 9.25
N MET A 26 1.45 12.20 9.34
CA MET A 26 1.75 11.19 8.34
C MET A 26 0.67 10.11 8.30
N ALA A 27 0.51 9.47 7.14
CA ALA A 27 -0.28 8.26 7.00
C ALA A 27 0.66 7.06 6.82
N LEU A 28 0.48 6.03 7.65
CA LEU A 28 1.15 4.76 7.47
C LEU A 28 0.28 3.84 6.61
N LEU A 29 0.89 3.22 5.61
CA LEU A 29 0.25 2.27 4.70
C LEU A 29 0.81 0.87 4.96
N ALA A 30 -0.07 -0.10 5.13
CA ALA A 30 0.29 -1.51 5.25
C ALA A 30 -0.46 -2.34 4.20
N MET A 31 0.27 -3.18 3.48
CA MET A 31 -0.27 -4.10 2.48
C MET A 31 0.04 -5.53 2.90
N ASP A 32 -1.00 -6.27 3.26
CA ASP A 32 -0.89 -7.67 3.68
C ASP A 32 -1.52 -8.59 2.64
N TRP A 33 -0.80 -9.61 2.19
CA TRP A 33 -1.38 -10.62 1.30
C TRP A 33 -2.43 -11.44 2.06
N ARG A 34 -3.61 -11.65 1.47
CA ARG A 34 -4.73 -12.30 2.18
C ARG A 34 -4.47 -13.79 2.44
N ALA A 35 -3.84 -14.48 1.50
CA ALA A 35 -3.63 -15.92 1.57
C ALA A 35 -2.26 -16.31 1.00
N GLY A 36 -1.42 -16.92 1.84
CA GLY A 36 -0.10 -17.41 1.43
C GLY A 36 0.90 -16.28 1.16
N ARG A 37 1.70 -16.44 0.11
CA ARG A 37 2.75 -15.50 -0.30
C ARG A 37 2.34 -14.79 -1.60
N PRO A 38 2.84 -13.57 -1.87
CA PRO A 38 2.65 -12.94 -3.16
C PRO A 38 3.23 -13.81 -4.30
N PRO A 39 2.70 -13.69 -5.53
CA PRO A 39 3.25 -14.34 -6.72
C PRO A 39 4.75 -14.08 -6.91
N LYS A 40 5.48 -15.00 -7.54
CA LYS A 40 6.93 -14.85 -7.77
C LYS A 40 7.29 -13.67 -8.68
N ASP A 41 6.35 -13.28 -9.54
CA ASP A 41 6.44 -12.16 -10.46
C ASP A 41 5.89 -10.85 -9.85
N PHE A 42 5.48 -10.87 -8.58
CA PHE A 42 5.10 -9.65 -7.87
C PHE A 42 6.35 -8.83 -7.54
N VAL A 43 6.54 -7.74 -8.27
CA VAL A 43 7.70 -6.84 -8.12
C VAL A 43 7.50 -5.71 -7.12
N GLY A 44 6.28 -5.53 -6.60
CA GLY A 44 5.95 -4.50 -5.61
C GLY A 44 4.69 -3.71 -5.94
N PHE A 45 4.52 -2.58 -5.29
CA PHE A 45 3.39 -1.67 -5.49
C PHE A 45 3.86 -0.21 -5.54
N ALA A 46 3.09 0.63 -6.22
CA ALA A 46 3.28 2.08 -6.23
C ALA A 46 2.13 2.75 -5.47
N ILE A 47 2.46 3.79 -4.70
CA ILE A 47 1.48 4.66 -4.08
C ILE A 47 1.53 5.98 -4.82
N GLU A 48 0.43 6.37 -5.43
CA GLU A 48 0.29 7.69 -6.02
C GLU A 48 -0.66 8.54 -5.20
N CYS A 49 -0.28 9.80 -5.02
CA CYS A 49 -1.07 10.76 -4.27
C CYS A 49 -1.34 11.97 -5.16
N GLU A 50 -2.59 12.40 -5.15
CA GLU A 50 -3.02 13.65 -5.75
C GLU A 50 -3.21 14.69 -4.66
N SER A 51 -2.58 15.85 -4.82
CA SER A 51 -2.75 16.95 -3.88
C SER A 51 -4.09 17.63 -4.15
N PRO A 52 -4.86 18.02 -3.12
CA PRO A 52 -6.09 18.80 -3.31
C PRO A 52 -5.87 20.09 -4.10
N ALA A 53 -4.66 20.66 -4.06
CA ALA A 53 -4.32 21.89 -4.76
C ALA A 53 -3.86 21.67 -6.22
N ARG A 54 -3.69 20.42 -6.67
CA ARG A 54 -3.18 20.10 -8.00
C ARG A 54 -3.77 18.79 -8.51
N ALA A 55 -4.55 18.89 -9.59
CA ALA A 55 -5.26 17.78 -10.22
C ALA A 55 -4.34 16.83 -11.04
N SER A 56 -3.17 16.48 -10.52
CA SER A 56 -2.27 15.53 -11.15
C SER A 56 -1.71 14.58 -10.10
N SER A 57 -2.12 13.31 -10.18
CA SER A 57 -1.49 12.22 -9.43
C SER A 57 0.01 12.17 -9.70
N ARG A 58 0.81 12.03 -8.65
CA ARG A 58 2.24 11.72 -8.77
C ARG A 58 2.59 10.52 -7.90
N PRO A 59 3.51 9.66 -8.37
CA PRO A 59 4.05 8.61 -7.53
C PRO A 59 4.74 9.24 -6.33
N SER A 60 4.43 8.70 -5.16
CA SER A 60 5.09 9.06 -3.90
C SER A 60 6.57 8.68 -4.00
N ALA A 61 7.45 9.57 -3.56
CA ALA A 61 8.90 9.32 -3.56
C ALA A 61 9.32 8.22 -2.55
N ASN A 62 8.41 7.79 -1.68
CA ASN A 62 8.61 6.70 -0.74
C ASN A 62 8.39 5.34 -1.42
N ARG A 63 9.42 4.83 -2.09
CA ARG A 63 9.40 3.50 -2.73
C ARG A 63 10.01 2.46 -1.78
N ILE A 64 9.21 1.46 -1.41
CA ILE A 64 9.69 0.26 -0.73
C ILE A 64 10.02 -0.75 -1.84
N GLN A 65 11.31 -0.99 -2.08
CA GLN A 65 11.75 -2.04 -2.99
C GLN A 65 11.94 -3.33 -2.19
N PHE A 66 11.33 -4.42 -2.65
CA PHE A 66 11.62 -5.76 -2.13
C PHE A 66 12.83 -6.32 -2.84
N ASP A 67 13.64 -7.12 -2.14
CA ASP A 67 14.75 -7.85 -2.77
C ASP A 67 14.21 -8.71 -3.91
N GLY A 68 14.89 -8.67 -5.05
CA GLY A 68 14.57 -9.53 -6.20
C GLY A 68 14.77 -11.01 -5.85
N PRO A 69 14.21 -11.94 -6.64
CA PRO A 69 14.45 -13.36 -6.44
C PRO A 69 15.96 -13.64 -6.43
N PRO A 70 16.45 -14.57 -5.57
CA PRO A 70 17.87 -14.93 -5.57
C PRO A 70 18.28 -15.36 -6.99
N SER A 71 19.42 -14.84 -7.45
CA SER A 71 20.02 -15.23 -8.72
C SER A 71 20.22 -16.74 -8.75
N ALA A 72 19.74 -17.38 -9.83
CA ALA A 72 19.88 -18.81 -10.07
C ALA A 72 21.34 -19.25 -10.18
#